data_AF-A0A6A8AU53-F1
#
_entry.id   AF-A0A6A8AU53-F1
#
_cell.length_a   1.000
_cell.length_b   1.000
_cell.length_c   1.000
_cell.angle_alpha   90.00
_cell.angle_beta   90.00
_cell.angle_gamma   90.00
#
_symmetry.space_group_name_H-M   'P 1'
#
loop_
_entity.id
_entity.type
_entity.pdbx_description
1 polymer ?
#
loop_
_entity_poly.entity_id
_entity_poly.type
_entity_poly.pdbx_seq_one_letter_code
_entity_poly.pdbx_strand_id
1 'polypeptide(L)'
;MPKPNKGKTATIKKRSVYVYLPSETMTGDWKGRATKAGVSISKFVMDRVEDSIRNEEGEEGYLSRLELIRKLSSSEEELKRLRTDNRLLKKLVDNLDNELKRFRAKPFLEDDFKGTRRFDKELINLLRAGGSYSGEEILTNLSINMSDIDLVKAVNKQLEVLEHYGLVEYVGRGWKWKA
;
A
#
# COMPACT_ATOMS: atom_id res chain seq x y z
N MET A 1 67.10 5.49 -12.08
CA MET A 1 66.72 6.50 -11.08
C MET A 1 65.45 6.04 -10.37
N PRO A 2 65.37 6.06 -9.03
CA PRO A 2 64.14 5.72 -8.31
C PRO A 2 63.10 6.83 -8.51
N LYS A 3 61.83 6.47 -8.74
CA LYS A 3 60.74 7.43 -8.91
C LYS A 3 60.55 8.27 -7.64
N PRO A 4 60.35 9.61 -7.75
CA PRO A 4 60.16 10.48 -6.60
C PRO A 4 58.87 10.11 -5.86
N ASN A 5 59.01 9.92 -4.54
CA ASN A 5 57.93 9.48 -3.66
C ASN A 5 56.90 10.61 -3.54
N LYS A 6 55.81 10.54 -4.31
CA LYS A 6 54.73 11.53 -4.31
C LYS A 6 54.11 11.57 -2.91
N GLY A 7 54.00 12.78 -2.31
CA GLY A 7 53.66 13.06 -0.91
C GLY A 7 52.40 12.43 -0.27
N LYS A 8 51.72 11.49 -0.93
CA LYS A 8 50.67 10.63 -0.37
C LYS A 8 51.12 9.92 0.92
N THR A 9 52.38 9.47 0.97
CA THR A 9 52.95 8.78 2.13
C THR A 9 53.09 9.67 3.37
N ALA A 10 53.33 10.97 3.20
CA ALA A 10 53.43 11.91 4.32
C ALA A 10 52.06 12.20 4.94
N THR A 11 51.01 12.29 4.13
CA THR A 11 49.63 12.51 4.61
C THR A 11 49.05 11.29 5.32
N ILE A 12 49.44 10.07 4.91
CA ILE A 12 49.01 8.83 5.58
C ILE A 12 49.53 8.77 7.02
N LYS A 13 50.80 9.14 7.25
CA LYS A 13 51.38 9.17 8.61
C LYS A 13 50.69 10.15 9.56
N LYS A 14 50.13 11.25 9.03
CA LYS A 14 49.39 12.23 9.84
C LYS A 14 48.03 11.75 10.32
N ARG A 15 47.46 10.71 9.68
CA ARG A 15 46.11 10.18 9.99
C ARG A 15 46.15 8.77 10.59
N SER A 16 47.33 8.16 10.68
CA SER A 16 47.50 6.82 11.23
C SER A 16 47.64 6.87 12.75
N VAL A 17 46.78 6.11 13.44
CA VAL A 17 46.90 5.86 14.88
C VAL A 17 47.43 4.44 15.07
N TYR A 18 48.53 4.30 15.82
CA TYR A 18 49.08 3.00 16.20
C TYR A 18 48.56 2.64 17.58
N VAL A 19 47.76 1.59 17.66
CA VAL A 19 47.21 1.08 18.92
C VAL A 19 47.95 -0.17 19.31
N TYR A 20 48.55 -0.15 20.51
CA TYR A 20 49.18 -1.33 21.09
C TYR A 20 48.11 -2.14 21.83
N LEU A 21 47.91 -3.39 21.42
CA LEU A 21 46.97 -4.30 22.08
C LEU A 21 47.68 -5.07 23.21
N PRO A 22 47.02 -5.31 24.36
CA PRO A 22 47.62 -6.00 25.51
C PRO A 22 48.15 -7.41 25.23
N SER A 23 47.66 -8.09 24.19
CA SER A 23 48.10 -9.43 23.83
C SER A 23 48.01 -9.72 22.33
N GLU A 24 48.81 -10.69 21.88
CA GLU A 24 48.72 -11.23 20.51
C GLU A 24 47.39 -11.96 20.28
N THR A 25 46.85 -12.61 21.32
CA THR A 25 45.53 -13.27 21.26
C THR A 25 44.42 -12.27 20.94
N MET A 26 44.42 -11.10 21.57
CA MET A 26 43.44 -10.04 21.30
C MET A 26 43.58 -9.48 19.88
N THR A 27 44.82 -9.36 19.39
CA THR A 27 45.09 -8.95 17.99
C THR A 27 44.52 -9.97 17.00
N GLY A 28 44.71 -11.27 17.28
CA GLY A 28 44.14 -12.37 16.50
C GLY A 28 42.61 -12.33 16.46
N ASP A 29 41.98 -12.14 17.61
CA ASP A 29 40.53 -12.06 17.75
C ASP A 29 39.93 -10.91 16.93
N TRP A 30 40.53 -9.72 17.00
CA TRP A 30 40.04 -8.56 16.26
C TRP A 30 40.16 -8.76 14.74
N LYS A 31 41.30 -9.29 14.28
CA LYS A 31 41.49 -9.66 12.86
C LYS A 31 40.45 -10.70 12.43
N GLY A 32 40.21 -11.73 13.25
CA GLY A 32 39.20 -12.76 12.97
C GLY A 32 37.78 -12.19 12.84
N ARG A 33 37.39 -11.26 13.72
CA ARG A 33 36.08 -10.59 13.66
C ARG A 33 35.95 -9.70 12.42
N ALA A 34 36.99 -8.96 12.05
CA ALA A 34 37.00 -8.15 10.84
C ALA A 34 36.82 -9.01 9.57
N THR A 35 37.55 -10.13 9.48
CA THR A 35 37.43 -11.08 8.37
C THR A 35 36.03 -11.69 8.28
N LYS A 36 35.43 -12.10 9.42
CA LYS A 36 34.04 -12.60 9.46
C LYS A 36 33.03 -11.57 8.97
N ALA A 37 33.29 -10.28 9.22
CA ALA A 37 32.45 -9.18 8.75
C ALA A 37 32.79 -8.73 7.31
N GLY A 38 33.77 -9.34 6.64
CA GLY A 38 34.18 -9.01 5.27
C GLY A 38 34.83 -7.62 5.12
N VAL A 39 35.40 -7.07 6.20
CA VAL A 39 36.00 -5.72 6.21
C VAL A 39 37.46 -5.76 6.64
N SER A 40 38.22 -4.70 6.32
CA SER A 40 39.60 -4.55 6.80
C SER A 40 39.62 -4.30 8.32
N ILE A 41 40.71 -4.69 8.99
CA ILE A 41 40.88 -4.48 10.43
C ILE A 41 40.77 -2.99 10.80
N SER A 42 41.36 -2.10 9.99
CA SER A 42 41.27 -0.65 10.22
C SER A 42 39.82 -0.17 10.18
N LYS A 43 39.03 -0.62 9.19
CA LYS A 43 37.61 -0.25 9.09
C LYS A 43 36.82 -0.82 10.26
N PHE A 44 37.04 -2.08 10.61
CA PHE A 44 36.38 -2.71 11.75
C PHE A 44 36.62 -1.95 13.06
N VAL A 45 37.86 -1.53 13.33
CA VAL A 45 38.18 -0.75 14.53
C VAL A 45 37.56 0.64 14.48
N MET A 46 37.68 1.34 13.35
CA MET A 46 37.08 2.67 13.17
C MET A 46 35.57 2.63 13.40
N ASP A 47 34.85 1.71 12.76
CA ASP A 47 33.39 1.60 12.89
C ASP A 47 32.99 1.38 14.36
N ARG A 48 33.71 0.52 15.11
CA ARG A 48 33.40 0.26 16.53
C ARG A 48 33.75 1.42 17.45
N VAL A 49 34.83 2.13 17.17
CA VAL A 49 35.24 3.30 17.96
C VAL A 49 34.30 4.47 17.69
N GLU A 50 33.98 4.76 16.42
CA GLU A 50 33.00 5.78 16.06
C GLU A 50 31.61 5.46 16.62
N ASP A 51 31.17 4.19 16.57
CA ASP A 51 29.91 3.75 17.18
C ASP A 51 29.89 4.04 18.70
N SER A 52 30.99 3.80 19.40
CA SER A 52 31.11 4.03 20.84
C SER A 52 31.11 5.53 21.17
N ILE A 53 31.90 6.32 20.43
CA ILE A 53 32.01 7.77 20.64
C ILE A 53 30.65 8.45 20.44
N ARG A 54 29.95 8.14 19.33
CA ARG A 54 28.67 8.77 19.02
C ARG A 54 27.55 8.37 19.99
N ASN A 55 27.59 7.15 20.52
CA ASN A 55 26.68 6.72 21.58
C ASN A 55 26.95 7.46 22.90
N GLU A 56 28.21 7.70 23.26
CA GLU A 56 28.59 8.45 24.47
C GLU A 56 28.29 9.94 24.35
N GLU A 57 28.51 10.54 23.17
CA GLU A 57 28.23 11.94 22.88
C GLU A 57 26.73 12.24 22.75
N GLY A 58 25.88 11.21 22.77
CA GLY A 58 24.42 11.35 22.71
C GLY A 58 23.97 12.04 21.43
N GLU A 59 24.69 11.86 20.31
CA GLU A 59 24.31 12.44 19.01
C GLU A 59 22.86 12.06 18.71
N GLU A 60 21.97 13.05 18.76
CA GLU A 60 20.55 12.86 18.51
C GLU A 60 20.35 12.30 17.10
N GLY A 61 19.95 11.02 17.03
CA GLY A 61 19.68 10.32 15.77
C GLY A 61 20.71 9.27 15.37
N TYR A 62 21.81 9.10 16.12
CA TYR A 62 22.71 7.96 15.89
C TYR A 62 22.04 6.66 16.34
N LEU A 63 21.80 5.74 15.39
CA LEU A 63 21.32 4.40 15.68
C LEU A 63 22.43 3.43 15.34
N SER A 64 22.77 2.55 16.28
CA SER A 64 23.73 1.50 16.02
C SER A 64 23.24 0.63 14.86
N ARG A 65 24.17 0.01 14.12
CA ARG A 65 23.81 -0.89 13.00
C ARG A 65 22.81 -1.98 13.42
N LEU A 66 22.89 -2.46 14.66
CA LEU A 66 21.96 -3.46 15.20
C LEU A 66 20.56 -2.89 15.42
N GLU A 67 20.44 -1.66 15.93
CA GLU A 67 19.14 -1.01 16.11
C GLU A 67 18.49 -0.64 14.78
N LEU A 68 19.29 -0.22 13.80
CA LEU A 68 18.81 -0.01 12.42
C LEU A 68 18.24 -1.29 11.83
N ILE A 69 18.92 -2.43 12.00
CA ILE A 69 18.43 -3.74 11.56
C ILE A 69 17.13 -4.11 12.27
N ARG A 70 17.05 -3.93 13.60
CA ARG A 70 15.82 -4.22 14.36
C ARG A 70 14.64 -3.37 13.90
N LYS A 71 14.85 -2.06 13.75
CA LYS A 71 13.81 -1.13 13.25
C LYS A 71 13.36 -1.49 11.85
N LEU A 72 14.31 -1.83 10.97
CA LEU A 72 13.98 -2.27 9.61
C LEU A 72 13.10 -3.53 9.64
N SER A 73 13.50 -4.56 10.39
CA SER A 73 12.72 -5.79 10.51
C SER A 73 11.32 -5.53 11.09
N SER A 74 11.21 -4.71 12.14
CA SER A 74 9.89 -4.38 12.72
C SER A 74 9.00 -3.63 11.74
N SER A 75 9.56 -2.67 10.99
CA SER A 75 8.82 -1.92 9.98
C SER A 75 8.42 -2.79 8.79
N GLU A 76 9.26 -3.75 8.38
CA GLU A 76 8.92 -4.72 7.34
C GLU A 76 7.76 -5.64 7.76
N GLU A 77 7.76 -6.10 9.02
CA GLU A 77 6.65 -6.88 9.58
C GLU A 77 5.36 -6.08 9.64
N GLU A 78 5.42 -4.82 10.10
CA GLU A 78 4.27 -3.93 10.15
C GLU A 78 3.71 -3.66 8.75
N LEU A 79 4.57 -3.38 7.77
CA LEU A 79 4.15 -3.21 6.38
C LEU A 79 3.46 -4.46 5.83
N LYS A 80 3.95 -5.65 6.19
CA LYS A 80 3.32 -6.90 5.77
C LYS A 80 1.92 -7.05 6.38
N ARG A 81 1.76 -6.76 7.68
CA ARG A 81 0.46 -6.79 8.38
C ARG A 81 -0.52 -5.78 7.81
N LEU A 82 -0.09 -4.53 7.64
CA LEU A 82 -0.92 -3.47 7.07
C LEU A 82 -1.38 -3.80 5.64
N ARG A 83 -0.54 -4.46 4.83
CA ARG A 83 -0.92 -4.91 3.49
C ARG A 83 -1.95 -6.05 3.54
N THR A 84 -1.82 -7.01 4.45
CA THR A 84 -2.81 -8.07 4.60
C THR A 84 -4.15 -7.52 5.08
N ASP A 85 -4.13 -6.61 6.04
CA ASP A 85 -5.34 -6.01 6.60
C ASP A 85 -6.06 -5.14 5.56
N ASN A 86 -5.31 -4.31 4.81
CA ASN A 86 -5.88 -3.55 3.70
C ASN A 86 -6.54 -4.46 2.65
N ARG A 87 -5.92 -5.60 2.32
CA ARG A 87 -6.50 -6.55 1.37
C ARG A 87 -7.79 -7.17 1.90
N LEU A 88 -7.83 -7.51 3.19
CA LEU A 88 -9.02 -8.07 3.84
C LEU A 88 -10.15 -7.03 3.91
N LEU A 89 -9.84 -5.81 4.35
CA LEU A 89 -10.81 -4.72 4.46
C LEU A 89 -11.43 -4.38 3.11
N LYS A 90 -10.64 -4.30 2.03
CA LYS A 90 -11.16 -4.08 0.68
C LYS A 90 -12.17 -5.17 0.28
N LYS A 91 -11.83 -6.44 0.49
CA LYS A 91 -12.76 -7.56 0.21
C LYS A 91 -14.04 -7.48 1.05
N LEU A 92 -13.91 -7.08 2.32
CA LEU A 92 -15.07 -6.95 3.20
C LEU A 92 -15.98 -5.82 2.75
N VAL A 93 -15.41 -4.68 2.32
CA VAL A 93 -16.17 -3.58 1.71
C VAL A 93 -16.89 -4.06 0.45
N ASP A 94 -16.20 -4.76 -0.45
CA ASP A 94 -16.81 -5.28 -1.68
C ASP A 94 -17.97 -6.25 -1.38
N ASN A 95 -17.80 -7.12 -0.38
CA ASN A 95 -18.86 -8.05 0.04
C ASN A 95 -20.06 -7.31 0.63
N LEU A 96 -19.83 -6.35 1.53
CA LEU A 96 -20.89 -5.56 2.15
C LEU A 96 -21.64 -4.72 1.11
N ASP A 97 -20.94 -4.14 0.13
CA ASP A 97 -21.57 -3.39 -0.96
C ASP A 97 -22.49 -4.30 -1.80
N ASN A 98 -22.01 -5.49 -2.16
CA ASN A 98 -22.82 -6.48 -2.87
C ASN A 98 -24.05 -6.92 -2.07
N GLU A 99 -23.90 -7.15 -0.76
CA GLU A 99 -25.03 -7.49 0.12
C GLU A 99 -26.04 -6.34 0.18
N LEU A 100 -25.59 -5.10 0.38
CA LEU A 100 -26.46 -3.92 0.40
C LEU A 100 -27.20 -3.75 -0.92
N LYS A 101 -26.54 -3.93 -2.06
CA LYS A 101 -27.15 -3.91 -3.39
C LYS A 101 -28.25 -4.97 -3.50
N ARG A 102 -27.97 -6.20 -3.07
CA ARG A 102 -28.97 -7.29 -3.05
C ARG A 102 -30.15 -6.97 -2.13
N PHE A 103 -29.90 -6.45 -0.93
CA PHE A 103 -30.97 -6.06 -0.01
C PHE A 103 -31.85 -4.94 -0.59
N ARG A 104 -31.28 -3.96 -1.29
CA ARG A 104 -32.04 -2.90 -1.98
C ARG A 104 -32.78 -3.40 -3.22
N ALA A 105 -32.27 -4.45 -3.87
CA ALA A 105 -32.89 -5.06 -5.04
C ALA A 105 -34.11 -5.92 -4.69
N LYS A 106 -34.12 -6.59 -3.53
CA LYS A 106 -35.22 -7.47 -3.08
C LYS A 106 -36.65 -6.88 -3.27
N PRO A 107 -36.95 -5.64 -2.84
CA PRO A 107 -38.27 -5.03 -3.03
C PRO A 107 -38.71 -4.82 -4.48
N PHE A 108 -37.76 -4.79 -5.42
CA PHE A 108 -38.07 -4.72 -6.85
C PHE A 108 -38.30 -6.12 -7.43
N LEU A 109 -37.65 -7.14 -6.89
CA LEU A 109 -37.85 -8.52 -7.34
C LEU A 109 -39.20 -9.09 -6.91
N GLU A 110 -39.66 -8.72 -5.72
CA GLU A 110 -40.97 -9.12 -5.18
C GLU A 110 -42.11 -8.28 -5.79
N ASP A 111 -43.03 -8.94 -6.49
CA ASP A 111 -44.15 -8.29 -7.16
C ASP A 111 -45.21 -7.77 -6.15
N ASP A 112 -45.38 -8.47 -5.02
CA ASP A 112 -46.35 -8.14 -3.96
C ASP A 112 -45.80 -7.22 -2.85
N PHE A 113 -44.65 -6.59 -3.07
CA PHE A 113 -44.01 -5.76 -2.04
C PHE A 113 -44.92 -4.60 -1.60
N LYS A 114 -45.27 -4.57 -0.31
CA LYS A 114 -46.07 -3.49 0.31
C LYS A 114 -45.14 -2.55 1.07
N GLY A 115 -44.89 -1.36 0.52
CA GLY A 115 -44.08 -0.31 1.15
C GLY A 115 -43.46 0.65 0.14
N THR A 116 -42.60 1.55 0.61
CA THR A 116 -41.87 2.48 -0.26
C THR A 116 -40.60 1.82 -0.82
N ARG A 117 -40.59 1.55 -2.13
CA ARG A 117 -39.40 1.09 -2.84
C ARG A 117 -38.35 2.22 -2.86
N ARG A 118 -37.14 1.94 -2.40
CA ARG A 118 -36.03 2.89 -2.45
C ARG A 118 -35.19 2.62 -3.69
N PHE A 119 -35.21 3.55 -4.63
CA PHE A 119 -34.37 3.50 -5.83
C PHE A 119 -32.89 3.63 -5.49
N ASP A 120 -32.05 3.07 -6.36
CA ASP A 120 -30.62 3.26 -6.25
C ASP A 120 -30.25 4.72 -6.56
N LYS A 121 -29.56 5.36 -5.61
CA LYS A 121 -29.11 6.75 -5.76
C LYS A 121 -28.06 6.85 -6.86
N GLU A 122 -27.22 5.83 -7.02
CA GLU A 122 -26.17 5.82 -8.04
C GLU A 122 -26.78 5.78 -9.44
N LEU A 123 -27.83 4.98 -9.63
CA LEU A 123 -28.58 4.91 -10.89
C LEU A 123 -29.22 6.26 -11.23
N ILE A 124 -29.91 6.88 -10.26
CA ILE A 124 -30.55 8.19 -10.47
C ILE A 124 -29.50 9.26 -10.80
N ASN A 125 -28.39 9.29 -10.05
CA ASN A 125 -27.33 10.27 -10.27
C ASN A 125 -26.66 10.07 -11.64
N LEU A 126 -26.45 8.83 -12.07
CA LEU A 126 -25.91 8.50 -13.39
C LEU A 126 -26.83 9.01 -14.50
N LEU A 127 -28.12 8.72 -14.44
CA LEU A 127 -29.07 9.16 -15.46
C LEU A 127 -29.20 10.70 -15.47
N ARG A 128 -29.22 11.33 -14.30
CA ARG A 128 -29.29 12.79 -14.16
C ARG A 128 -28.04 13.52 -14.66
N ALA A 129 -26.90 12.83 -14.79
CA ALA A 129 -25.67 13.41 -15.32
C ALA A 129 -25.78 13.82 -16.81
N GLY A 130 -26.88 13.48 -17.50
CA GLY A 130 -27.24 14.09 -18.79
C GLY A 130 -26.81 13.31 -20.04
N GLY A 131 -26.63 12.00 -19.92
CA GLY A 131 -26.32 11.09 -21.03
C GLY A 131 -27.49 10.17 -21.43
N SER A 132 -27.33 9.46 -22.56
CA SER A 132 -28.10 8.25 -22.86
C SER A 132 -27.18 7.06 -22.60
N TYR A 133 -27.59 6.16 -21.71
CA TYR A 133 -26.77 5.03 -21.28
C TYR A 133 -27.42 3.71 -21.69
N SER A 134 -26.65 2.83 -22.31
CA SER A 134 -27.10 1.45 -22.58
C SER A 134 -27.24 0.65 -21.29
N GLY A 135 -27.99 -0.46 -21.33
CA GLY A 135 -28.12 -1.34 -20.16
C GLY A 135 -26.77 -1.87 -19.66
N GLU A 136 -25.84 -2.18 -20.56
CA GLU A 136 -24.48 -2.62 -20.20
C GLU A 136 -23.66 -1.51 -19.54
N GLU A 137 -23.74 -0.27 -20.07
CA GLU A 137 -23.07 0.90 -19.48
C GLU A 137 -23.62 1.23 -18.09
N ILE A 138 -24.93 1.11 -17.88
CA ILE A 138 -25.55 1.32 -16.57
C ILE A 138 -25.03 0.28 -15.56
N LEU A 139 -25.06 -1.01 -15.92
CA LEU A 139 -24.56 -2.08 -15.04
C LEU A 139 -23.07 -1.91 -14.71
N THR A 140 -22.27 -1.52 -15.69
CA THR A 140 -20.82 -1.29 -15.52
C THR A 140 -20.55 -0.12 -14.57
N ASN A 141 -21.27 0.99 -14.73
CA ASN A 141 -21.10 2.15 -13.84
C ASN A 141 -21.59 1.88 -12.41
N LEU A 142 -22.62 1.05 -12.24
CA LEU A 142 -23.10 0.61 -10.92
C LEU A 142 -22.21 -0.48 -10.29
N SER A 143 -21.13 -0.88 -10.97
CA SER A 143 -20.27 -2.00 -10.56
C SER A 143 -21.07 -3.28 -10.29
N ILE A 144 -22.07 -3.56 -11.14
CA ILE A 144 -22.89 -4.76 -11.05
C ILE A 144 -22.35 -5.81 -12.01
N ASN A 145 -22.07 -7.00 -11.48
CA ASN A 145 -21.69 -8.13 -12.31
C ASN A 145 -22.88 -8.59 -13.16
N MET A 146 -22.69 -8.67 -14.48
CA MET A 146 -23.71 -9.17 -15.42
C MET A 146 -24.17 -10.61 -15.13
N SER A 147 -23.35 -11.38 -14.41
CA SER A 147 -23.70 -12.72 -13.95
C SER A 147 -24.67 -12.74 -12.77
N ASP A 148 -24.85 -11.63 -12.05
CA ASP A 148 -25.82 -11.52 -10.96
C ASP A 148 -27.20 -11.17 -11.53
N ILE A 149 -27.91 -12.22 -11.96
CA ILE A 149 -29.21 -12.13 -12.64
C ILE A 149 -30.23 -11.34 -11.81
N ASP A 150 -30.19 -11.48 -10.48
CA ASP A 150 -31.12 -10.81 -9.58
C ASP A 150 -30.89 -9.31 -9.56
N LEU A 151 -29.64 -8.86 -9.49
CA LEU A 151 -29.31 -7.44 -9.58
C LEU A 151 -29.65 -6.84 -10.94
N VAL A 152 -29.35 -7.55 -12.04
CA VAL A 152 -29.70 -7.11 -13.39
C VAL A 152 -31.21 -6.93 -13.55
N LYS A 153 -32.00 -7.91 -13.10
CA LYS A 153 -33.47 -7.82 -13.12
C LYS A 153 -33.99 -6.66 -12.28
N ALA A 154 -33.41 -6.44 -11.10
CA ALA A 154 -33.83 -5.36 -10.24
C ALA A 154 -33.54 -3.98 -10.85
N VAL A 155 -32.40 -3.81 -11.54
CA VAL A 155 -32.08 -2.56 -12.26
C VAL A 155 -33.06 -2.34 -13.41
N ASN A 156 -33.38 -3.37 -14.20
CA ASN A 156 -34.34 -3.25 -15.29
C ASN A 156 -35.74 -2.87 -14.76
N LYS A 157 -36.21 -3.53 -13.70
CA LYS A 157 -37.47 -3.16 -13.04
C LYS A 157 -37.44 -1.73 -12.50
N GLN A 158 -36.30 -1.25 -11.98
CA GLN A 158 -36.16 0.15 -11.54
C GLN A 158 -36.31 1.11 -12.72
N LEU A 159 -35.69 0.82 -13.86
CA LEU A 159 -35.79 1.64 -15.08
C LEU A 159 -37.22 1.68 -15.63
N GLU A 160 -37.90 0.53 -15.70
CA GLU A 160 -39.31 0.44 -16.11
C GLU A 160 -40.22 1.28 -15.19
N VAL A 161 -39.99 1.22 -13.89
CA VAL A 161 -40.76 2.02 -12.94
C VAL A 161 -40.47 3.52 -13.10
N LEU A 162 -39.19 3.90 -13.31
CA LEU A 162 -38.82 5.30 -13.57
C LEU A 162 -39.41 5.84 -14.87
N GLU A 163 -39.50 5.01 -15.90
CA GLU A 163 -40.18 5.33 -17.16
C GLU A 163 -41.69 5.48 -16.97
N HIS A 164 -42.31 4.60 -16.19
CA HIS A 164 -43.74 4.71 -15.86
C HIS A 164 -44.07 6.01 -15.12
N TYR A 165 -43.16 6.48 -14.25
CA TYR A 165 -43.27 7.79 -13.60
C TYR A 165 -42.90 8.97 -14.52
N GLY A 166 -42.47 8.71 -15.75
CA GLY A 166 -42.11 9.73 -16.74
C GLY A 166 -40.77 10.42 -16.46
N LEU A 167 -39.93 9.87 -15.59
CA LEU A 167 -38.63 10.45 -15.22
C LEU A 167 -37.51 10.09 -16.20
N VAL A 168 -37.66 8.98 -16.92
CA VAL A 168 -36.67 8.45 -17.84
C VAL A 168 -37.41 8.00 -19.11
N GLU A 169 -36.74 8.08 -20.25
CA GLU A 169 -37.25 7.55 -21.52
C GLU A 169 -36.20 6.64 -22.18
N TYR A 170 -36.67 5.56 -22.81
CA TYR A 170 -35.81 4.72 -23.63
C TYR A 170 -35.73 5.28 -25.05
N VAL A 171 -34.59 5.87 -25.41
CA VAL A 171 -34.38 6.54 -26.71
C VAL A 171 -33.25 5.88 -27.48
N GLY A 172 -33.59 5.36 -28.66
CA GLY A 172 -32.65 4.65 -29.54
C GLY A 172 -32.24 3.29 -28.97
N ARG A 173 -31.19 3.27 -28.15
CA ARG A 173 -30.62 2.08 -27.49
C ARG A 173 -30.15 2.34 -26.05
N GLY A 174 -30.66 3.41 -25.43
CA GLY A 174 -30.23 3.80 -24.09
C GLY A 174 -31.33 4.51 -23.32
N TRP A 175 -31.15 4.49 -22.01
CA TRP A 175 -32.00 5.18 -21.06
C TRP A 175 -31.49 6.60 -20.86
N LYS A 176 -32.38 7.57 -20.95
CA LYS A 176 -32.07 8.99 -20.80
C LYS A 176 -33.00 9.63 -19.78
N TRP A 177 -32.45 10.47 -18.92
CA TRP A 177 -33.26 11.26 -17.99
C TRP A 177 -34.11 12.29 -18.73
N LYS A 178 -35.40 12.33 -18.41
CA LYS A 178 -36.35 13.30 -18.92
C LYS A 178 -36.36 14.49 -17.95
N ALA A 179 -35.84 15.61 -18.42
CA ALA A 179 -35.65 16.83 -17.63
C ALA A 179 -36.98 17.35 -17.03
#